data_AF-A0A6M9Q393-F1
#
_entry.id   AF-A0A6M9Q393-F1
#
_cell.length_a   1.000
_cell.length_b   1.000
_cell.length_c   1.000
_cell.angle_alpha   90.00
_cell.angle_beta   90.00
_cell.angle_gamma   90.00
#
_symmetry.space_group_name_H-M   'P 1'
#
loop_
_entity.id
_entity.type
_entity.pdbx_description
1 polymer ?
#
loop_
_entity_poly.entity_id
_entity_poly.type
_entity_poly.pdbx_seq_one_letter_code
_entity_poly.pdbx_strand_id
1 'polypeptide(L)'
;MKKIIVITLCSFASAAAFAALPPLTPEAQAAADLAKAKTAYAGRVGNFQLCQSQNKVADQYRVSGTPAPAACAVVPPFIAPVAAAPAAK
;
A
#
# COMPACT_ATOMS: atom_id res chain seq x y z
N MET A 1 -16.31 23.95 18.49
CA MET A 1 -15.78 23.53 19.81
C MET A 1 -16.13 22.08 20.16
N LYS A 2 -17.41 21.70 20.36
CA LYS A 2 -17.79 20.34 20.82
C LYS A 2 -17.40 19.18 19.86
N LYS A 3 -17.49 19.41 18.54
CA LYS A 3 -17.16 18.39 17.51
C LYS A 3 -15.65 18.07 17.44
N ILE A 4 -14.81 19.06 17.73
CA ILE A 4 -13.35 18.87 17.73
C ILE A 4 -12.95 18.00 18.92
N ILE A 5 -13.53 18.24 20.09
CA ILE A 5 -13.26 17.45 21.32
C ILE A 5 -13.59 15.97 21.11
N VAL A 6 -14.70 15.64 20.43
CA VAL A 6 -15.08 14.24 20.15
C VAL A 6 -14.09 13.55 19.21
N ILE A 7 -13.64 14.24 18.16
CA ILE A 7 -12.65 13.69 17.22
C ILE A 7 -11.33 13.43 17.94
N THR A 8 -10.84 14.39 18.73
CA THR A 8 -9.60 14.23 19.48
C THR A 8 -9.67 13.09 20.51
N LEU A 9 -10.81 12.92 21.19
CA LEU A 9 -11.01 11.83 22.16
C LEU A 9 -11.03 10.46 21.48
N CYS A 10 -11.68 10.33 20.31
CA CYS A 10 -11.69 9.08 19.54
C CYS A 10 -10.29 8.70 19.03
N SER A 11 -9.51 9.67 18.57
CA SER A 11 -8.12 9.44 18.14
C SER A 11 -7.24 8.98 19.32
N PHE A 12 -7.41 9.58 20.50
CA PHE A 12 -6.66 9.20 21.70
C PHE A 12 -7.06 7.83 22.23
N ALA A 13 -8.36 7.49 22.21
CA ALA A 13 -8.84 6.16 22.58
C ALA A 13 -8.32 5.06 21.66
N SER A 14 -8.21 5.35 20.35
CA SER A 14 -7.62 4.42 19.37
C SER A 14 -6.13 4.18 19.64
N ALA A 15 -5.38 5.22 20.01
CA ALA A 15 -3.97 5.10 20.38
C ALA A 15 -3.77 4.37 21.72
N ALA A 16 -4.64 4.61 22.71
CA ALA A 16 -4.61 3.91 24.00
C ALA A 16 -4.94 2.42 23.86
N ALA A 17 -5.82 2.05 22.92
CA ALA A 17 -6.08 0.64 22.58
C ALA A 17 -4.78 -0.05 22.13
N PHE A 18 -3.99 0.57 21.26
CA PHE A 18 -2.69 0.01 20.84
C PHE A 18 -1.70 -0.22 22.00
N ALA A 19 -1.78 0.54 23.09
CA ALA A 19 -0.92 0.36 24.26
C ALA A 19 -1.39 -0.76 25.21
N ALA A 20 -2.67 -1.14 25.16
CA ALA A 20 -3.26 -2.20 25.97
C ALA A 20 -3.45 -3.52 25.19
N LEU A 21 -3.17 -3.54 23.88
CA LEU A 21 -3.23 -4.77 23.10
C LEU A 21 -2.07 -5.69 23.52
N PRO A 22 -2.36 -6.97 23.87
CA PRO A 22 -1.29 -7.96 23.98
C PRO A 22 -0.52 -8.00 22.65
N PRO A 23 0.79 -8.31 22.68
CA PRO A 23 1.59 -8.45 21.47
C PRO A 23 0.86 -9.36 20.48
N LEU A 24 0.77 -8.92 19.23
CA LEU A 24 0.08 -9.68 18.18
C LEU A 24 0.60 -11.12 18.21
N THR A 25 -0.31 -12.08 18.24
CA THR A 25 0.08 -13.49 18.10
C THR A 25 0.90 -13.63 16.82
N PRO A 26 1.86 -14.56 16.76
CA PRO A 26 2.67 -14.76 15.55
C PRO A 26 1.82 -14.91 14.28
N GLU A 27 0.65 -15.53 14.40
CA GLU A 27 -0.34 -15.64 13.31
C GLU A 27 -0.94 -14.30 12.89
N ALA A 28 -1.31 -13.45 13.86
CA ALA A 28 -1.85 -12.13 13.56
C ALA A 28 -0.80 -11.19 12.95
N GLN A 29 0.46 -11.29 13.40
CA GLN A 29 1.56 -10.52 12.82
C GLN A 29 1.82 -10.95 11.36
N ALA A 30 1.85 -12.26 11.09
CA ALA A 30 1.98 -12.76 9.73
C ALA A 30 0.83 -12.30 8.82
N ALA A 31 -0.42 -12.30 9.31
CA ALA A 31 -1.56 -11.79 8.57
C ALA A 31 -1.45 -10.28 8.28
N ALA A 32 -0.98 -9.49 9.26
CA ALA A 32 -0.75 -8.06 9.08
C ALA A 32 0.33 -7.77 8.04
N ASP A 33 1.43 -8.52 8.04
CA ASP A 33 2.52 -8.34 7.10
C ASP A 33 2.15 -8.81 5.68
N LEU A 34 1.34 -9.87 5.56
CA LEU A 34 0.70 -10.26 4.31
C LEU A 34 -0.20 -9.13 3.78
N ALA A 35 -1.05 -8.55 4.64
CA ALA A 35 -1.93 -7.45 4.25
C ALA A 35 -1.13 -6.22 3.77
N LYS A 36 -0.07 -5.83 4.49
CA LYS A 36 0.85 -4.77 4.06
C LYS A 36 1.48 -5.07 2.70
N ALA A 37 1.94 -6.30 2.49
CA ALA A 37 2.54 -6.71 1.22
C ALA A 37 1.54 -6.67 0.06
N LYS A 38 0.29 -7.09 0.27
CA LYS A 38 -0.80 -6.98 -0.70
C LYS A 38 -1.11 -5.52 -1.04
N THR A 39 -1.19 -4.66 -0.04
CA THR A 39 -1.44 -3.22 -0.26
C THR A 39 -0.30 -2.56 -1.04
N ALA A 40 0.95 -2.87 -0.69
CA ALA A 40 2.11 -2.38 -1.42
C ALA A 40 2.12 -2.88 -2.87
N TYR A 41 1.75 -4.13 -3.10
CA TYR A 41 1.60 -4.69 -4.44
C TYR A 41 0.48 -4.00 -5.23
N ALA A 42 -0.70 -3.83 -4.64
CA ALA A 42 -1.82 -3.13 -5.27
C ALA A 42 -1.45 -1.69 -5.65
N GLY A 43 -0.70 -0.98 -4.80
CA GLY A 43 -0.16 0.34 -5.13
C GLY A 43 0.76 0.34 -6.34
N ARG A 44 1.66 -0.66 -6.46
CA ARG A 44 2.51 -0.82 -7.66
C ARG A 44 1.69 -1.09 -8.91
N VAL A 45 0.68 -1.95 -8.84
CA VAL A 45 -0.23 -2.23 -9.97
C VAL A 45 -1.01 -0.98 -10.37
N GLY A 46 -1.53 -0.21 -9.41
CA GLY A 46 -2.21 1.05 -9.67
C GLY A 46 -1.29 2.05 -10.40
N ASN A 47 -0.05 2.21 -9.96
CA ASN A 47 0.92 3.08 -10.63
C ASN A 47 1.24 2.62 -12.06
N PHE A 48 1.33 1.30 -12.28
CA PHE A 48 1.53 0.74 -13.62
C PHE A 48 0.35 1.03 -14.54
N GLN A 49 -0.88 0.85 -14.06
CA GLN A 49 -2.10 1.20 -14.82
C GLN A 49 -2.18 2.70 -15.12
N LEU A 50 -1.83 3.54 -14.14
CA LEU A 50 -1.79 4.99 -14.31
C LEU A 50 -0.77 5.38 -15.40
N CYS A 51 0.43 4.80 -15.38
CA CYS A 51 1.42 5.01 -16.43
C CYS A 51 0.88 4.60 -17.81
N GLN A 52 0.25 3.42 -17.92
CA GLN A 52 -0.33 2.99 -19.19
C GLN A 52 -1.42 3.94 -19.69
N SER A 53 -2.28 4.44 -18.80
CA SER A 53 -3.31 5.41 -19.17
C SER A 53 -2.74 6.73 -19.70
N GLN A 54 -1.66 7.22 -19.08
CA GLN A 54 -0.96 8.42 -19.54
C GLN A 54 -0.32 8.20 -20.91
N ASN A 55 0.35 7.05 -21.10
CA ASN A 55 0.96 6.69 -22.38
C ASN A 55 -0.09 6.59 -23.48
N LYS A 56 -1.24 5.98 -23.21
CA LYS A 56 -2.33 5.87 -24.18
C LYS A 56 -2.82 7.25 -24.65
N VAL A 57 -2.96 8.21 -23.74
CA VAL A 57 -3.35 9.58 -24.09
C VAL A 57 -2.23 10.27 -24.86
N ALA A 58 -0.98 10.13 -24.42
CA ALA A 58 0.17 10.70 -25.11
C ALA A 58 0.29 10.17 -26.55
N ASP A 59 0.05 8.88 -26.77
CA ASP A 59 0.05 8.26 -28.09
C ASP A 59 -1.10 8.76 -28.97
N GLN A 60 -2.30 8.97 -28.40
CA GLN A 60 -3.46 9.49 -29.14
C GLN A 60 -3.23 10.91 -29.67
N TYR A 61 -2.50 11.75 -28.94
CA TYR A 61 -2.22 13.14 -29.31
C TYR A 61 -0.79 13.36 -29.80
N ARG A 62 -0.06 12.29 -30.10
CA ARG A 62 1.35 12.37 -30.49
C ARG A 62 1.49 13.05 -31.84
N VAL A 63 2.31 14.10 -31.89
CA VAL A 63 2.66 14.77 -33.15
C VAL A 63 3.86 14.09 -33.80
N SER A 64 3.94 14.13 -35.13
CA SER A 64 5.05 13.54 -35.88
C SER A 64 6.40 14.11 -35.43
N GLY A 65 7.39 13.24 -35.28
CA GLY A 65 8.74 13.61 -34.80
C GLY A 65 8.91 13.66 -33.29
N THR A 66 7.84 13.50 -32.48
CA THR A 66 8.00 13.39 -31.02
C THR A 66 8.36 11.96 -30.60
N PRO A 67 9.27 11.79 -29.61
CA PRO A 67 9.58 10.48 -29.04
C PRO A 67 8.35 9.75 -28.50
N ALA A 68 8.38 8.43 -28.52
CA ALA A 68 7.34 7.62 -27.88
C ALA A 68 7.37 7.81 -26.35
N PRO A 69 6.22 7.70 -25.67
CA PRO A 69 6.16 7.77 -24.21
C PRO A 69 6.99 6.66 -23.55
N ALA A 70 7.52 6.95 -22.36
CA ALA A 70 8.42 6.05 -21.63
C ALA A 70 7.72 4.73 -21.26
N ALA A 71 8.48 3.63 -21.28
CA ALA A 71 7.94 2.31 -20.91
C ALA A 71 7.52 2.29 -19.43
N CYS A 72 6.33 1.75 -19.17
CA CYS A 72 5.85 1.55 -17.81
C CYS A 72 6.56 0.36 -17.17
N ALA A 73 7.10 0.56 -15.96
CA ALA A 73 7.77 -0.50 -15.22
C ALA A 73 6.80 -1.65 -14.91
N VAL A 74 7.09 -2.82 -15.48
CA VAL A 74 6.26 -4.02 -15.31
C VAL A 74 6.31 -4.44 -13.84
N VAL A 75 5.13 -4.65 -13.26
CA VAL A 75 5.02 -5.17 -11.89
C VAL A 75 5.21 -6.69 -11.95
N PRO A 76 6.23 -7.26 -11.28
CA PRO A 76 6.41 -8.70 -11.24
C PRO A 76 5.25 -9.36 -10.48
N PRO A 77 4.96 -10.66 -10.72
CA PRO A 77 3.93 -11.38 -9.98
C PRO A 77 4.08 -11.25 -8.46
N PHE A 78 2.96 -11.18 -7.74
CA PHE A 78 2.99 -11.11 -6.28
C PHE A 78 3.54 -12.41 -5.69
N ILE A 79 4.64 -12.31 -4.95
CA ILE A 79 5.16 -13.38 -4.12
C ILE A 79 4.82 -13.04 -2.67
N ALA A 80 4.03 -13.91 -2.03
CA ALA A 80 3.65 -13.73 -0.64
C ALA A 80 4.91 -13.82 0.24
N PRO A 81 5.12 -12.87 1.17
CA PRO A 81 6.18 -13.01 2.17
C PRO A 81 5.92 -14.27 3.00
N VAL A 82 6.92 -15.14 3.11
CA VAL A 82 6.88 -16.25 4.06
C VAL A 82 7.07 -15.68 5.46
N ALA A 83 6.28 -16.15 6.42
CA ALA A 83 6.40 -15.71 7.81
C ALA A 83 7.80 -16.07 8.33
N ALA A 84 8.57 -15.08 8.77
CA ALA A 84 9.82 -15.34 9.47
C ALA A 84 9.50 -16.00 10.82
N ALA A 85 10.22 -17.08 11.15
CA ALA A 85 10.11 -17.72 12.45
C ALA A 85 10.33 -16.66 13.54
N PRO A 86 9.50 -16.62 14.60
CA PRO A 86 9.69 -15.64 15.67
C PRO A 86 11.10 -15.85 16.24
N ALA A 87 11.88 -14.78 16.35
CA ALA A 87 13.15 -14.82 17.03
C ALA A 87 12.89 -15.26 18.48
N ALA A 88 13.37 -16.45 18.83
CA ALA A 88 13.31 -16.96 20.19
C ALA A 88 14.03 -15.96 21.11
N LYS A 89 13.36 -15.56 22.19
CA LYS A 89 13.94 -14.73 23.24
C LYS A 89 14.40 -15.61 24.38
#